data_AF-A0A936C3Q2-F1
#
_entry.id   AF-A0A936C3Q2-F1
#
_cell.length_a   1.000
_cell.length_b   1.000
_cell.length_c   1.000
_cell.angle_alpha   90.00
_cell.angle_beta   90.00
_cell.angle_gamma   90.00
#
_symmetry.space_group_name_H-M   'P 1'
#
loop_
_entity.id
_entity.type
_entity.pdbx_description
1 polymer ?
#
loop_
_entity_poly.entity_id
_entity_poly.type
_entity_poly.pdbx_seq_one_letter_code
_entity_poly.pdbx_strand_id
1 'polypeptide(L)' 'MPKGVPVGTVAIGSSGAGNAALLAAEIIALSRPEIKAWLRA' A
#
# COMPACT_ATOMS: atom_id res chain seq x y z
N MET A 1 5.07 -17.42 1.33
CA MET A 1 6.30 -16.83 1.90
C MET A 1 6.88 -17.75 2.97
N PRO A 2 8.20 -18.01 2.98
CA PRO A 2 8.84 -18.73 4.08
C PRO A 2 8.61 -18.02 5.42
N LYS A 3 8.60 -18.77 6.52
CA LYS A 3 8.47 -18.22 7.87
C LYS A 3 9.58 -17.17 8.12
N GLY A 4 9.19 -15.98 8.57
CA GLY A 4 10.11 -14.88 8.90
C GLY A 4 10.29 -13.81 7.80
N VAL A 5 9.75 -14.01 6.60
CA VAL A 5 9.80 -13.00 5.54
C VAL A 5 8.36 -12.71 5.06
N PRO A 6 7.71 -11.62 5.48
CA PRO A 6 6.33 -11.34 5.08
C PRO A 6 6.27 -10.72 3.67
N VAL A 7 5.16 -10.96 2.96
CA VAL A 7 4.80 -10.24 1.71
C VAL A 7 3.32 -9.85 1.79
N GLY A 8 3.03 -8.57 1.59
CA GLY A 8 1.68 -8.08 1.38
C GLY A 8 1.22 -8.42 -0.03
N THR A 9 0.46 -9.52 -0.17
CA THR A 9 -0.04 -9.96 -1.48
C THR A 9 -1.31 -9.20 -1.85
N VAL A 10 -1.41 -8.78 -3.10
CA VAL A 10 -2.56 -8.09 -3.69
C VAL A 10 -3.17 -8.93 -4.83
N ALA A 11 -4.25 -8.45 -5.45
CA ALA A 11 -4.90 -9.12 -6.57
C ALA A 11 -3.96 -9.29 -7.79
N ILE A 12 -4.33 -10.14 -8.75
CA ILE A 12 -3.58 -10.31 -10.01
C ILE A 12 -3.92 -9.16 -10.97
N GLY A 13 -2.94 -8.71 -11.76
CA GLY A 13 -3.13 -7.76 -12.85
C GLY A 13 -3.18 -6.29 -12.41
N SER A 14 -3.80 -5.44 -13.24
CA SER A 14 -3.82 -3.98 -13.05
C SER A 14 -4.48 -3.54 -11.74
N SER A 15 -5.55 -4.23 -11.32
CA SER A 15 -6.19 -3.97 -10.02
C SER A 15 -5.24 -4.22 -8.86
N GLY A 16 -4.41 -5.26 -8.95
CA GLY A 16 -3.34 -5.52 -7.99
C GLY A 16 -2.30 -4.43 -7.94
N ALA A 17 -1.83 -4.01 -9.13
CA ALA A 17 -0.84 -2.94 -9.23
C ALA A 17 -1.35 -1.62 -8.63
N GLY A 18 -2.59 -1.24 -8.92
CA GLY A 18 -3.22 -0.06 -8.31
C GLY A 18 -3.32 -0.18 -6.79
N ASN A 19 -3.81 -1.33 -6.29
CA ASN A 19 -3.94 -1.55 -4.86
C ASN A 19 -2.59 -1.62 -4.12
N ALA A 20 -1.53 -2.13 -4.76
CA ALA A 20 -0.18 -2.12 -4.18
C ALA A 20 0.34 -0.69 -4.02
N ALA A 21 0.10 0.19 -5.00
CA ALA A 21 0.46 1.60 -4.90
C ALA A 21 -0.31 2.31 -3.79
N LEU A 22 -1.62 2.05 -3.67
CA LEU A 22 -2.44 2.61 -2.59
C LEU A 22 -1.99 2.10 -1.21
N LEU A 23 -1.75 0.79 -1.06
CA LEU A 23 -1.24 0.21 0.18
C LEU A 23 0.11 0.82 0.59
N ALA A 24 1.02 1.04 -0.37
CA ALA A 24 2.29 1.71 -0.11
C ALA A 24 2.07 3.17 0.35
N ALA A 25 1.14 3.89 -0.28
CA ALA A 25 0.80 5.25 0.11
C ALA A 25 0.21 5.29 1.53
N GLU A 26 -0.65 4.34 1.91
CA GLU A 26 -1.20 4.22 3.27
C GLU A 26 -0.11 4.00 4.33
N ILE A 27 0.89 3.16 4.03
CA ILE A 27 2.05 2.93 4.93
C ILE A 27 2.83 4.23 5.12
N ILE A 28 3.12 4.96 4.04
CA ILE A 28 3.88 6.22 4.11
C ILE A 28 3.08 7.30 4.87
N ALA A 29 1.77 7.36 4.65
CA ALA A 29 0.85 8.32 5.28
C ALA A 29 0.83 8.25 6.81
N LEU A 30 1.31 7.15 7.43
CA LEU A 30 1.49 7.05 8.88
C LEU A 30 2.46 8.10 9.43
N SER A 31 3.44 8.53 8.61
CA SER A 31 4.47 9.51 8.99
C SER A 31 4.41 10.82 8.20
N ARG A 32 3.59 10.89 7.16
CA ARG A 32 3.47 12.03 6.24
C ARG A 32 2.02 12.55 6.17
N PRO A 33 1.67 13.56 6.99
CA PRO A 33 0.30 14.09 7.06
C PRO A 33 -0.24 14.60 5.72
N GLU A 34 0.62 15.11 4.85
CA GLU A 34 0.27 15.60 3.52
C GLU A 34 -0.23 14.48 2.60
N ILE A 35 0.41 13.30 2.63
CA ILE A 35 -0.02 12.13 1.86
C ILE A 35 -1.32 11.56 2.46
N LYS A 36 -1.46 11.60 3.79
CA LYS A 36 -2.70 11.21 4.46
C LYS A 36 -3.88 12.08 4.05
N ALA A 37 -3.65 13.38 3.83
CA ALA A 37 -4.68 14.29 3.33
C ALA A 37 -5.08 13.93 1.89
N TRP A 38 -4.12 13.62 1.02
CA TRP A 38 -4.39 13.20 -0.37
C TRP A 38 -5.20 11.91 -0.47
N LEU A 39 -4.95 10.93 0.40
CA LEU A 39 -5.70 9.66 0.42
C LEU A 39 -7.18 9.81 0.85
N ARG A 40 -7.54 10.94 1.48
CA ARG A 40 -8.89 11.21 1.99
C ARG A 40 -9.69 12.18 1.10
N ALA A 41 -9.04 12.76 0.10
CA ALA A 41 -9.66 13.65 -0.88
C ALA A 41 -10.38 12.84 -1.96
#